data_AF-A0A0W0ZV74-F1
#
_entry.id   AF-A0A0W0ZV74-F1
#
_cell.length_a   1.000
_cell.length_b   1.000
_cell.length_c   1.000
_cell.angle_alpha   90.00
_cell.angle_beta   90.00
_cell.angle_gamma   90.00
#
_symmetry.space_group_name_H-M   'P 1'
#
loop_
_entity.id
_entity.type
_entity.pdbx_description
1 polymer ?
#
loop_
_entity_poly.entity_id
_entity_poly.type
_entity_poly.pdbx_seq_one_letter_code
_entity_poly.pdbx_strand_id
1 'polypeptide(L)'
;MMIHLIVYAVILLIFQLPVHADSHHPQEFLKSISGTKDEGEQIYNHFCINCHASKPLIPIGAPRVGEKADWKVRLKQGMEALFKHTDEGLNAMPPRGGCFECTDEQLMSAIQYMLPKQPKN
;
A
#
# COMPACT_ATOMS: atom_id res chain seq x y z
N MET A 1 -24.95 -19.53 -37.38
CA MET A 1 -24.04 -18.54 -37.99
C MET A 1 -24.14 -17.17 -37.32
N MET A 2 -25.34 -16.59 -37.17
CA MET A 2 -25.56 -15.27 -36.55
C MET A 2 -25.15 -15.17 -35.06
N ILE A 3 -25.34 -16.26 -34.29
CA ILE A 3 -24.98 -16.32 -32.86
C ILE A 3 -23.46 -16.25 -32.66
N HIS A 4 -22.67 -16.90 -33.53
CA HIS A 4 -21.21 -16.84 -33.46
C HIS A 4 -20.68 -15.44 -33.76
N LEU A 5 -21.26 -14.74 -34.76
CA LEU A 5 -20.90 -13.35 -35.08
C LEU A 5 -21.14 -12.39 -33.91
N ILE A 6 -22.24 -12.57 -33.17
CA ILE A 6 -22.54 -11.75 -31.99
C ILE A 6 -21.54 -12.04 -30.86
N VAL A 7 -21.21 -13.32 -30.61
CA VAL A 7 -20.22 -13.70 -29.59
C VAL A 7 -18.83 -13.14 -29.94
N TYR A 8 -18.41 -13.21 -31.22
CA TYR A 8 -17.15 -12.61 -31.66
C TYR A 8 -17.15 -11.08 -31.53
N ALA A 9 -18.25 -10.41 -31.88
CA ALA A 9 -18.37 -8.96 -31.75
C ALA A 9 -18.32 -8.52 -30.28
N VAL A 10 -18.95 -9.26 -29.36
CA VAL A 10 -18.92 -8.97 -27.91
C VAL A 10 -17.53 -9.22 -27.32
N ILE A 11 -16.86 -10.31 -27.72
CA ILE A 11 -15.48 -10.59 -27.28
C ILE A 11 -14.53 -9.49 -27.78
N LEU A 12 -14.63 -9.08 -29.04
CA LEU A 12 -13.81 -7.99 -29.61
C LEU A 12 -14.07 -6.64 -28.90
N LEU A 13 -15.31 -6.37 -28.50
CA LEU A 13 -15.66 -5.15 -27.76
C LEU A 13 -15.03 -5.11 -26.35
N ILE A 14 -14.90 -6.27 -25.70
CA ILE A 14 -14.25 -6.40 -24.38
C ILE A 14 -12.74 -6.15 -24.48
N PHE A 15 -12.09 -6.55 -25.58
CA PHE A 15 -10.66 -6.31 -25.82
C PHE A 15 -10.30 -4.85 -26.18
N GLN A 16 -11.27 -4.01 -26.57
CA GLN A 16 -11.05 -2.61 -26.92
C GLN A 16 -11.22 -1.64 -25.76
N LEU A 17 -11.66 -2.12 -24.59
CA LEU A 17 -11.71 -1.28 -23.39
C LEU A 17 -10.27 -1.01 -22.97
N PRO A 18 -9.87 0.27 -22.80
CA PRO A 18 -8.58 0.58 -22.24
C PRO A 18 -8.59 0.08 -20.79
N VAL A 19 -7.94 -1.06 -20.58
CA VAL A 19 -7.56 -1.55 -19.25
C VAL A 19 -6.55 -0.53 -18.74
N HIS A 20 -7.04 0.54 -18.11
CA HIS A 20 -6.21 1.46 -17.36
C HIS A 20 -5.72 0.69 -16.14
N ALA A 21 -4.63 -0.05 -16.32
CA ALA A 21 -3.88 -0.61 -15.22
C ALA A 21 -3.15 0.56 -14.55
N ASP A 22 -3.87 1.29 -13.68
CA ASP A 22 -3.36 2.41 -12.87
C ASP A 22 -2.12 2.02 -12.02
N SER A 23 -1.80 0.72 -11.94
CA SER A 23 -0.63 0.18 -11.26
C SER A 23 0.70 0.29 -12.04
N HIS A 24 0.72 0.69 -13.32
CA HIS A 24 1.98 0.80 -14.08
C HIS A 24 2.70 2.16 -13.96
N HIS A 25 2.12 3.11 -13.23
CA HIS A 25 2.67 4.47 -13.07
C HIS A 25 2.73 4.91 -11.60
N PRO A 26 3.49 4.21 -10.72
CA PRO A 26 3.53 4.53 -9.29
C PRO A 26 3.97 5.98 -9.02
N GLN A 27 4.83 6.56 -9.87
CA GLN A 27 5.27 7.94 -9.73
C GLN A 27 4.15 8.96 -10.01
N GLU A 28 3.25 8.67 -10.96
CA GLU A 28 2.10 9.54 -11.25
C GLU A 28 1.08 9.50 -10.11
N PHE A 29 0.80 8.30 -9.59
CA PHE A 29 -0.01 8.13 -8.38
C PHE A 29 0.58 8.93 -7.20
N LEU A 30 1.85 8.70 -6.86
CA LEU A 30 2.53 9.37 -5.76
C LEU A 30 2.54 10.90 -5.92
N LYS A 31 2.71 11.40 -7.15
CA LYS A 31 2.64 12.83 -7.44
C LYS A 31 1.24 13.40 -7.25
N SER A 32 0.20 12.67 -7.66
CA SER A 32 -1.20 13.10 -7.56
C SER A 32 -1.71 13.23 -6.12
N ILE A 33 -1.17 12.41 -5.21
CA ILE A 33 -1.55 12.42 -3.79
C ILE A 33 -0.63 13.29 -2.93
N SER A 34 0.42 13.87 -3.53
CA SER A 34 1.46 14.56 -2.78
C SER A 34 0.93 15.75 -1.99
N GLY A 35 1.22 15.79 -0.69
CA GLY A 35 0.80 16.88 0.21
C GLY A 35 -0.69 16.86 0.60
N THR A 36 -1.44 15.83 0.19
CA THR A 36 -2.82 15.64 0.66
C THR A 36 -2.85 15.20 2.12
N LYS A 37 -3.96 15.49 2.82
CA LYS A 37 -4.10 15.14 4.25
C LYS A 37 -4.08 13.63 4.50
N ASP A 38 -4.50 12.85 3.52
CA ASP A 38 -4.62 11.39 3.56
C ASP A 38 -3.51 10.69 2.76
N GLU A 39 -2.43 11.39 2.37
CA GLU A 39 -1.32 10.84 1.58
C GLU A 39 -0.79 9.51 2.15
N GLY A 40 -0.53 9.45 3.47
CA GLY A 40 -0.06 8.22 4.13
C GLY A 40 -1.07 7.06 4.10
N GLU A 41 -2.37 7.37 4.16
CA GLU A 41 -3.43 6.37 4.01
C GLU A 41 -3.47 5.83 2.58
N GLN A 42 -3.37 6.72 1.60
CA GLN A 42 -3.37 6.35 0.18
C GLN A 42 -2.17 5.47 -0.17
N ILE A 43 -0.96 5.80 0.31
CA ILE A 43 0.24 4.97 0.14
C ILE A 43 0.07 3.61 0.83
N TYR A 44 -0.42 3.60 2.08
CA TYR A 44 -0.69 2.35 2.79
C TYR A 44 -1.63 1.43 1.99
N ASN A 45 -2.73 1.98 1.49
CA ASN A 45 -3.73 1.24 0.73
C ASN A 45 -3.17 0.70 -0.59
N HIS A 46 -2.24 1.42 -1.21
CA HIS A 46 -1.64 1.00 -2.48
C HIS A 46 -0.56 -0.07 -2.30
N PHE A 47 0.33 0.10 -1.32
CA PHE A 47 1.55 -0.73 -1.21
C PHE A 47 1.55 -1.68 0.00
N CYS A 48 1.07 -1.23 1.16
CA CYS A 48 1.34 -1.90 2.44
C CYS A 48 0.21 -2.86 2.87
N ILE A 49 -1.02 -2.58 2.44
CA ILE A 49 -2.25 -3.23 2.94
C ILE A 49 -2.27 -4.75 2.80
N ASN A 50 -1.64 -5.29 1.75
CA ASN A 50 -1.64 -6.72 1.45
C ASN A 50 -1.06 -7.57 2.59
N CYS A 51 -0.12 -7.00 3.35
CA CYS A 51 0.52 -7.66 4.51
C CYS A 51 0.07 -7.05 5.85
N HIS A 52 -0.24 -5.75 5.88
CA HIS A 52 -0.46 -5.00 7.12
C HIS A 52 -1.95 -4.70 7.44
N ALA A 53 -2.90 -5.15 6.63
CA ALA A 53 -4.33 -5.06 6.99
C ALA A 53 -4.64 -5.85 8.25
N SER A 54 -5.74 -5.51 8.94
CA SER A 54 -6.26 -6.33 10.04
C SER A 54 -6.58 -7.76 9.59
N LYS A 55 -6.94 -7.93 8.32
CA LYS A 55 -7.09 -9.21 7.61
C LYS A 55 -6.26 -9.15 6.32
N PRO A 56 -4.97 -9.51 6.38
CA PRO A 56 -4.08 -9.39 5.22
C PRO A 56 -4.33 -10.50 4.20
N LEU A 57 -4.08 -10.19 2.92
CA LEU A 57 -4.07 -11.17 1.84
C LEU A 57 -2.87 -12.14 1.99
N ILE A 58 -1.77 -11.63 2.55
CA ILE A 58 -0.52 -12.37 2.77
C ILE A 58 -0.26 -12.46 4.30
N PRO A 59 -0.66 -13.55 4.98
CA PRO A 59 -0.59 -13.67 6.44
C PRO A 59 0.80 -14.13 6.93
N ILE A 60 1.79 -13.24 6.82
CA ILE A 60 3.19 -13.50 7.18
C ILE A 60 3.60 -12.97 8.57
N GLY A 61 2.62 -12.60 9.40
CA GLY A 61 2.89 -12.06 10.75
C GLY A 61 3.36 -10.61 10.79
N ALA A 62 3.07 -9.83 9.73
CA ALA A 62 3.29 -8.39 9.71
C ALA A 62 2.42 -7.67 10.77
N PRO A 63 2.92 -6.59 11.41
CA PRO A 63 2.15 -5.83 12.40
C PRO A 63 0.94 -5.18 11.74
N ARG A 64 -0.26 -5.43 12.26
CA ARG A 64 -1.51 -4.95 11.67
C ARG A 64 -1.70 -3.45 11.94
N VAL A 65 -2.24 -2.74 10.95
CA VAL A 65 -2.59 -1.31 11.08
C VAL A 65 -3.43 -1.08 12.35
N GLY A 66 -3.00 -0.11 13.16
CA GLY A 66 -3.69 0.31 14.38
C GLY A 66 -3.67 -0.69 15.55
N GLU A 67 -3.14 -1.90 15.38
CA GLU A 67 -3.18 -2.95 16.40
C GLU A 67 -2.16 -2.72 17.51
N LYS A 68 -2.63 -2.25 18.66
CA LYS A 68 -1.79 -1.87 19.80
C LYS A 68 -0.85 -3.00 20.24
N ALA A 69 -1.31 -4.26 20.22
CA ALA A 69 -0.49 -5.39 20.64
C ALA A 69 0.73 -5.58 19.72
N ASP A 70 0.52 -5.49 18.40
CA ASP A 70 1.57 -5.70 17.40
C ASP A 70 2.63 -4.57 17.43
N TRP A 71 2.19 -3.34 17.71
CA TRP A 71 3.02 -2.13 17.69
C TRP A 71 3.73 -1.82 19.01
N LYS A 72 3.28 -2.35 20.16
CA LYS A 72 3.81 -1.99 21.49
C LYS A 72 5.33 -2.15 21.62
N VAL A 73 5.90 -3.25 21.12
CA VAL A 73 7.35 -3.50 21.21
C VAL A 73 8.13 -2.75 20.14
N ARG A 74 7.51 -2.54 18.97
CA ARG A 74 8.09 -1.83 17.83
C ARG A 74 8.27 -0.35 18.13
N LEU A 75 7.25 0.29 18.69
CA LEU A 75 7.30 1.70 19.08
C LEU A 75 8.35 2.01 20.16
N LYS A 76 8.76 1.02 20.98
CA LYS A 76 9.87 1.18 21.93
C LYS A 76 11.23 1.40 21.26
N GLN A 77 11.38 1.00 19.99
CA GLN A 77 12.60 1.21 19.21
C GLN A 77 12.68 2.63 18.64
N GLY A 78 11.57 3.39 18.67
CA GLY A 78 11.48 4.73 18.12
C GLY A 78 11.20 4.77 16.61
N MET A 79 10.79 5.94 16.12
CA MET A 79 10.41 6.14 14.72
C MET A 79 11.56 5.95 13.73
N GLU A 80 12.78 6.32 14.13
CA GLU A 80 13.98 6.16 13.29
C GLU A 80 14.23 4.67 12.97
N ALA A 81 14.15 3.80 13.98
CA ALA A 81 14.29 2.36 13.77
C ALA A 81 13.17 1.78 12.89
N LEU A 82 11.94 2.26 13.05
CA LEU A 82 10.82 1.84 12.18
C LEU A 82 11.04 2.27 10.73
N PHE A 83 11.48 3.49 10.52
CA PHE A 83 11.82 3.98 9.20
C PHE A 83 12.96 3.17 8.59
N LYS A 84 14.05 2.96 9.31
CA LYS A 84 15.20 2.19 8.84
C LYS A 84 14.81 0.76 8.41
N HIS A 85 14.04 0.04 9.23
CA HIS A 85 13.55 -1.30 8.87
C HIS A 85 12.59 -1.27 7.67
N THR A 86 11.84 -0.19 7.49
CA THR A 86 10.94 -0.02 6.34
C THR A 86 11.76 0.26 5.08
N ASP A 87 12.75 1.14 5.16
CA ASP A 87 13.59 1.55 4.05
C ASP A 87 14.47 0.39 3.54
N GLU A 88 15.21 -0.24 4.45
CA GLU A 88 16.12 -1.35 4.12
C GLU A 88 15.40 -2.69 3.90
N GLY A 89 14.17 -2.82 4.41
CA GLY A 89 13.45 -4.09 4.52
C GLY A 89 13.85 -4.88 5.76
N LEU A 90 12.96 -5.78 6.19
CA LEU A 90 13.18 -6.63 7.37
C LEU A 90 12.41 -7.94 7.27
N ASN A 91 13.11 -9.07 7.37
CA ASN A 91 12.53 -10.41 7.21
C ASN A 91 11.79 -10.56 5.87
N ALA A 92 10.48 -10.80 5.90
CA ALA A 92 9.64 -10.93 4.70
C ALA A 92 9.14 -9.57 4.16
N MET A 93 9.40 -8.46 4.84
CA MET A 93 9.06 -7.12 4.36
C MET A 93 10.11 -6.65 3.34
N PRO A 94 9.73 -6.37 2.08
CA PRO A 94 10.65 -5.88 1.08
C PRO A 94 11.17 -4.47 1.42
N PRO A 95 12.31 -4.04 0.85
CA PRO A 95 12.78 -2.66 0.96
C PRO A 95 11.70 -1.66 0.55
N ARG A 96 11.64 -0.55 1.28
CA ARG A 96 10.61 0.51 1.19
C ARG A 96 9.16 -0.01 1.23
N GLY A 97 8.92 -1.20 1.79
CA GLY A 97 7.60 -1.84 1.80
C GLY A 97 7.02 -2.09 0.40
N GLY A 98 7.86 -2.10 -0.64
CA GLY A 98 7.46 -2.20 -2.05
C GLY A 98 7.19 -0.86 -2.74
N CYS A 99 7.18 0.27 -2.03
CA CYS A 99 7.09 1.59 -2.63
C CYS A 99 8.48 2.15 -2.92
N PHE A 100 9.13 1.64 -3.97
CA PHE A 100 10.50 2.03 -4.32
C PHE A 100 10.61 3.50 -4.73
N GLU A 101 9.51 4.10 -5.19
CA GLU A 101 9.46 5.47 -5.68
C GLU A 101 8.89 6.48 -4.69
N CYS A 102 8.45 6.03 -3.51
CA CYS A 102 8.09 6.92 -2.41
C CYS A 102 9.30 7.79 -2.05
N THR A 103 9.09 9.07 -1.75
CA THR A 103 10.07 9.84 -0.98
C THR A 103 10.14 9.34 0.46
N ASP A 104 11.16 9.73 1.22
CA ASP A 104 11.26 9.35 2.63
C ASP A 104 10.12 9.93 3.47
N GLU A 105 9.66 11.13 3.13
CA GLU A 105 8.50 11.78 3.76
C GLU A 105 7.22 11.00 3.49
N GLN A 106 7.01 10.56 2.23
CA GLN A 106 5.89 9.72 1.84
C GLN A 106 5.88 8.38 2.58
N LEU A 107 7.05 7.74 2.65
CA LEU A 107 7.21 6.48 3.36
C LEU A 107 6.95 6.66 4.87
N MET A 108 7.45 7.75 5.46
CA MET A 108 7.18 8.11 6.86
C MET A 108 5.68 8.35 7.11
N SER A 109 4.99 9.06 6.22
CA SER A 109 3.53 9.27 6.29
C SER A 109 2.76 7.96 6.30
N ALA A 110 3.16 6.97 5.48
CA ALA A 110 2.56 5.64 5.47
C ALA A 110 2.82 4.86 6.79
N ILE A 111 4.06 4.91 7.31
CA ILE A 111 4.39 4.33 8.61
C ILE A 111 3.51 4.93 9.71
N GLN A 112 3.37 6.26 9.75
CA GLN A 112 2.56 6.97 10.74
C GLN A 112 1.09 6.58 10.67
N TYR A 113 0.53 6.46 9.45
CA TYR A 113 -0.84 6.00 9.25
C TYR A 113 -1.08 4.61 9.86
N MET A 114 -0.08 3.73 9.79
CA MET A 114 -0.18 2.37 10.31
C MET A 114 -0.19 2.28 11.84
N LEU A 115 0.29 3.32 12.54
CA LEU A 115 0.42 3.30 13.99
C LEU A 115 -0.95 3.33 14.70
N PRO A 116 -1.05 2.76 15.91
CA PRO A 116 -2.23 2.95 16.75
C PRO A 116 -2.45 4.44 17.05
N LYS A 117 -3.66 4.93 16.75
CA LYS A 117 -4.07 6.29 17.12
C LYS A 117 -3.95 6.44 18.64
N GLN A 118 -3.22 7.46 19.07
CA GLN A 118 -3.15 7.80 20.48
C GLN A 118 -4.52 8.29 20.96
N PRO A 119 -4.95 7.93 22.18
CA PRO A 119 -6.12 8.57 22.77
C PRO A 119 -5.87 10.07 22.81
N LYS A 120 -6.84 10.85 22.31
CA LYS A 120 -6.85 12.30 22.55
C LYS A 120 -7.13 12.48 24.03
N ASN A 121 -6.14 12.97 24.78
CA ASN A 121 -6.36 13.45 26.14
C ASN A 121 -7.12 14.78 26.10
#